data_AF-W2EV44-F1
#
_entry.id   AF-W2EV44-F1
#
_cell.length_a   1.000
_cell.length_b   1.000
_cell.length_c   1.000
_cell.angle_alpha   90.00
_cell.angle_beta   90.00
_cell.angle_gamma   90.00
#
_symmetry.space_group_name_H-M   'P 1'
#
loop_
_entity.id
_entity.type
_entity.pdbx_description
1 polymer ?
#
loop_
_entity_poly.entity_id
_entity_poly.type
_entity_poly.pdbx_seq_one_letter_code
_entity_poly.pdbx_strand_id
1 'polypeptide(L)'
;MSLPPSYRQFLLFANGWGVDEYSLRPVADVGWLRDLEPWMVESWSSPEGEKPWSVPDDLYLVYGEEQDCVHLREEYLPGTLLVGHWDDGEFLLNPHVKTADGEWEAWYLAPWLPGANRHRSFWDLMKGQLS
;
A
#
# COMPACT_ATOMS: atom_id res chain seq x y z
N MET A 1 4.60 -3.49 -17.23
CA MET A 1 5.16 -3.09 -15.92
C MET A 1 5.56 -4.35 -15.17
N SER A 2 6.68 -4.34 -14.45
CA SER A 2 7.10 -5.45 -13.58
C SER A 2 6.75 -5.13 -12.13
N LEU A 3 6.36 -6.15 -11.35
CA LEU A 3 6.22 -6.06 -9.89
C LEU A 3 7.54 -5.63 -9.23
N PRO A 4 7.48 -4.94 -8.07
CA PRO A 4 8.68 -4.44 -7.40
C PRO A 4 9.60 -5.59 -6.97
N PRO A 5 10.94 -5.40 -7.01
CA PRO A 5 11.90 -6.49 -6.82
C PRO A 5 11.67 -7.33 -5.55
N SER A 6 11.48 -6.70 -4.39
CA SER A 6 11.32 -7.37 -3.10
C SER A 6 10.03 -8.19 -3.02
N TYR A 7 8.92 -7.64 -3.52
CA TYR A 7 7.67 -8.40 -3.61
C TYR A 7 7.78 -9.58 -4.59
N ARG A 8 8.45 -9.40 -5.73
CA ARG A 8 8.71 -10.48 -6.68
C ARG A 8 9.55 -11.60 -6.05
N GLN A 9 10.56 -11.25 -5.25
CA GLN A 9 11.36 -12.24 -4.53
C GLN A 9 10.52 -13.01 -3.51
N PHE A 10 9.64 -12.34 -2.77
CA PHE A 10 8.68 -13.00 -1.89
C PHE A 10 7.78 -14.00 -2.64
N LEU A 11 7.20 -13.58 -3.77
CA LEU A 11 6.36 -14.44 -4.59
C LEU A 11 7.10 -15.66 -5.14
N LEU A 12 8.39 -15.52 -5.50
CA LEU A 12 9.20 -16.66 -5.95
C LEU A 12 9.54 -17.63 -4.81
N PHE A 13 9.57 -17.16 -3.57
CA PHE A 13 9.93 -17.97 -2.41
C PHE A 13 8.74 -18.68 -1.77
N ALA A 14 7.66 -17.95 -1.49
CA ALA A 14 6.49 -18.45 -0.77
C ALA A 14 5.22 -18.47 -1.63
N ASN A 15 5.05 -17.47 -2.50
CA ASN A 15 3.85 -17.27 -3.31
C ASN A 15 2.55 -17.27 -2.46
N GLY A 16 2.53 -16.43 -1.43
CA GLY A 16 1.47 -16.38 -0.44
C GLY A 16 1.94 -16.92 0.92
N TRP A 17 1.39 -16.38 2.00
CA TRP A 17 1.78 -16.71 3.37
C TRP A 17 0.73 -16.25 4.38
N GLY A 18 0.68 -16.86 5.56
CA GLY A 18 -0.09 -16.33 6.70
C GLY A 18 -1.33 -17.15 7.06
N VAL A 19 -2.19 -16.55 7.89
CA VAL A 19 -3.45 -17.08 8.45
C VAL A 19 -4.51 -15.99 8.43
N ASP A 20 -5.73 -16.28 8.90
CA ASP A 20 -6.85 -15.33 8.87
C ASP A 20 -6.57 -13.97 9.56
N GLU A 21 -5.65 -13.90 10.52
CA GLU A 21 -5.28 -12.65 11.21
C GLU A 21 -4.27 -11.81 10.41
N TYR A 22 -3.41 -12.43 9.60
CA TYR A 22 -2.45 -11.74 8.74
C TYR A 22 -2.14 -12.61 7.55
N SER A 23 -2.28 -12.09 6.33
CA SER A 23 -1.99 -12.87 5.13
C SER A 23 -1.33 -12.04 4.05
N LEU A 24 -0.52 -12.70 3.26
CA LEU A 24 0.01 -12.23 1.99
C LEU A 24 -0.60 -13.10 0.90
N ARG A 25 -1.24 -12.47 -0.07
CA ARG A 25 -1.97 -13.14 -1.15
C ARG A 25 -1.00 -13.83 -2.11
N PRO A 26 -1.32 -15.04 -2.59
CA PRO A 26 -0.59 -15.64 -3.71
C PRO A 26 -0.76 -14.78 -4.97
N VAL A 27 0.15 -14.90 -5.92
CA VAL A 27 0.12 -14.09 -7.17
C VAL A 27 -1.18 -14.26 -7.98
N ALA A 28 -1.91 -15.37 -7.78
CA ALA A 28 -3.19 -15.61 -8.45
C ALA A 28 -4.33 -14.72 -7.92
N ASP A 29 -4.21 -14.24 -6.68
CA ASP A 29 -5.30 -13.56 -5.95
C ASP A 29 -5.01 -12.07 -5.73
N VAL A 30 -3.87 -11.58 -6.22
CA VAL A 30 -3.50 -10.15 -6.14
C VAL A 30 -4.18 -9.39 -7.29
N GLY A 31 -4.62 -8.18 -7.00
CA GLY A 31 -5.35 -7.36 -7.95
C GLY A 31 -5.33 -5.89 -7.57
N TRP A 32 -5.82 -5.03 -8.45
CA TRP A 32 -5.93 -3.61 -8.15
C TRP A 32 -7.01 -3.39 -7.09
N LEU A 33 -6.75 -2.50 -6.14
CA LEU A 33 -7.64 -2.27 -5.01
C LEU A 33 -9.05 -1.87 -5.47
N ARG A 34 -9.15 -1.02 -6.50
CA ARG A 34 -10.45 -0.61 -7.08
C ARG A 34 -11.29 -1.77 -7.63
N ASP A 35 -10.65 -2.88 -8.01
CA ASP A 35 -11.32 -4.04 -8.62
C ASP A 35 -11.70 -5.07 -7.54
N LEU A 36 -10.88 -5.20 -6.49
CA LEU A 36 -11.10 -6.17 -5.41
C LEU A 36 -11.94 -5.60 -4.26
N GLU A 37 -11.66 -4.36 -3.83
CA GLU A 37 -12.28 -3.71 -2.67
C GLU A 37 -12.72 -2.27 -3.01
N PRO A 38 -13.69 -2.09 -3.91
CA PRO A 38 -14.13 -0.76 -4.35
C PRO A 38 -14.67 0.13 -3.21
N TRP A 39 -15.25 -0.48 -2.18
CA TRP A 39 -15.78 0.23 -1.00
C TRP A 39 -14.67 0.94 -0.20
N MET A 40 -13.45 0.40 -0.20
CA MET A 40 -12.31 1.06 0.43
C MET A 40 -11.93 2.31 -0.34
N VAL A 41 -11.90 2.24 -1.67
CA VAL A 41 -11.62 3.41 -2.50
C VAL A 41 -12.63 4.51 -2.23
N GLU A 42 -13.91 4.19 -2.13
CA GLU A 42 -14.98 5.13 -1.78
C GLU A 42 -14.79 5.73 -0.38
N SER A 43 -14.47 4.91 0.62
CA SER A 43 -14.37 5.35 2.02
C SER A 43 -13.17 6.27 2.28
N TRP A 44 -12.11 6.14 1.49
CA TRP A 44 -10.82 6.82 1.67
C TRP A 44 -10.54 7.92 0.63
N SER A 45 -11.51 8.20 -0.25
CA SER A 45 -11.40 9.27 -1.24
C SER A 45 -12.34 10.43 -0.91
N SER A 46 -11.97 11.64 -1.33
CA SER A 46 -12.87 12.78 -1.30
C SER A 46 -14.16 12.50 -2.09
N PRO A 47 -15.29 13.15 -1.72
CA PRO A 47 -16.56 12.99 -2.40
C PRO A 47 -16.46 13.21 -3.92
N GLU A 48 -17.27 12.48 -4.68
CA GLU A 48 -17.32 12.63 -6.15
C GLU A 48 -17.55 14.09 -6.58
N GLY A 49 -16.72 14.58 -7.50
CA GLY A 49 -16.79 15.93 -8.03
C GLY A 49 -15.86 16.94 -7.35
N GLU A 50 -15.26 16.58 -6.22
CA GLU A 50 -14.16 17.33 -5.63
C GLU A 50 -12.84 16.82 -6.20
N LYS A 51 -11.95 17.74 -6.60
CA LYS A 51 -10.61 17.35 -7.04
C LYS A 51 -9.78 17.08 -5.78
N PRO A 52 -9.19 15.88 -5.61
CA PRO A 52 -8.29 15.61 -4.51
C PRO A 52 -7.20 16.66 -4.46
N TRP A 53 -7.00 17.26 -3.28
CA TRP A 53 -5.80 18.05 -3.07
C TRP A 53 -4.62 17.09 -2.98
N SER A 54 -3.78 17.08 -4.02
CA SER A 54 -2.58 16.26 -4.01
C SER A 54 -1.59 16.80 -2.99
N VAL A 55 -1.23 15.96 -2.02
CA VAL A 55 -0.26 16.31 -0.98
C VAL A 55 1.11 16.60 -1.63
N PRO A 56 1.74 17.76 -1.39
CA PRO A 56 3.06 18.10 -1.94
C PRO A 56 4.16 17.09 -1.58
N ASP A 57 5.20 16.98 -2.42
CA ASP A 57 6.30 15.99 -2.26
C ASP A 57 7.05 16.12 -0.94
N ASP A 58 7.25 17.33 -0.42
CA ASP A 58 7.95 17.61 0.83
C ASP A 58 7.18 17.14 2.07
N LEU A 59 5.86 16.96 1.97
CA LEU A 59 5.02 16.34 2.99
C LEU A 59 4.79 14.85 2.72
N TYR A 60 4.69 14.45 1.44
CA TYR A 60 4.35 13.10 1.03
C TYR A 60 5.54 12.13 1.10
N LEU A 61 6.72 12.53 0.65
CA LEU A 61 7.89 11.65 0.52
C LEU A 61 8.73 11.54 1.82
N VAL A 62 8.08 11.77 2.96
CA VAL A 62 8.63 11.57 4.31
C VAL A 62 8.29 10.16 4.79
N TYR A 63 9.30 9.39 5.21
CA TYR A 63 9.16 7.99 5.61
C TYR A 63 9.83 7.76 6.98
N GLY A 64 9.42 6.71 7.69
CA GLY A 64 9.94 6.39 9.02
C GLY A 64 9.20 7.15 10.12
N GLU A 65 9.89 7.44 11.23
CA GLU A 65 9.28 8.05 12.43
C GLU A 65 8.75 9.47 12.22
N GLU A 66 9.31 10.21 11.27
CA GLU A 66 8.90 11.60 10.96
C GLU A 66 7.69 11.67 10.03
N GLN A 67 7.24 10.53 9.50
CA GLN A 67 6.08 10.47 8.62
C GLN A 67 4.80 10.79 9.40
N ASP A 68 3.98 11.68 8.84
CA ASP A 68 2.58 11.81 9.22
C ASP A 68 1.70 11.01 8.25
N CYS A 69 0.92 10.06 8.77
CA CYS A 69 0.06 9.18 7.97
C CYS A 69 -1.10 9.94 7.30
N VAL A 70 -1.47 11.12 7.79
CA VAL A 70 -2.53 11.97 7.18
C VAL A 70 -2.15 12.49 5.79
N HIS A 71 -0.85 12.51 5.48
CA HIS A 71 -0.32 13.01 4.21
C HIS A 71 -0.47 11.98 3.08
N LEU A 72 -1.65 11.37 2.96
CA LEU A 72 -2.01 10.39 1.94
C LEU A 72 -2.43 11.07 0.62
N ARG A 73 -2.01 10.52 -0.52
CA ARG A 73 -2.48 10.90 -1.86
C ARG A 73 -3.56 9.91 -2.27
N GLU A 74 -4.80 10.21 -1.87
CA GLU A 74 -5.97 9.37 -2.15
C GLU A 74 -6.13 9.09 -3.65
N GLU A 75 -5.68 9.98 -4.53
CA GLU A 75 -5.76 9.78 -5.98
C GLU A 75 -4.94 8.58 -6.49
N TYR A 76 -3.98 8.08 -5.70
CA TYR A 76 -3.22 6.87 -6.02
C TYR A 76 -3.90 5.59 -5.54
N LEU A 77 -4.79 5.68 -4.54
CA LEU A 77 -5.41 4.54 -3.87
C LEU A 77 -6.09 3.56 -4.84
N PRO A 78 -6.90 3.99 -5.84
CA PRO A 78 -7.52 3.07 -6.79
C PRO A 78 -6.51 2.27 -7.63
N GLY A 79 -5.31 2.82 -7.84
CA GLY A 79 -4.23 2.23 -8.63
C GLY A 79 -3.24 1.40 -7.82
N THR A 80 -3.47 1.22 -6.52
CA THR A 80 -2.63 0.35 -5.68
C THR A 80 -2.95 -1.12 -5.89
N LEU A 81 -1.94 -1.98 -5.76
CA LEU A 81 -2.09 -3.43 -5.81
C LEU A 81 -2.33 -3.97 -4.40
N LEU A 82 -3.44 -4.65 -4.18
CA LEU A 82 -3.75 -5.30 -2.91
C LEU A 82 -3.00 -6.63 -2.80
N VAL A 83 -2.11 -6.74 -1.82
CA VAL A 83 -1.18 -7.88 -1.69
C VAL A 83 -1.32 -8.68 -0.40
N GLY A 84 -2.15 -8.25 0.54
CA GLY A 84 -2.30 -8.91 1.83
C GLY A 84 -2.97 -8.00 2.84
N HIS A 85 -3.06 -8.46 4.08
CA HIS A 85 -3.62 -7.71 5.20
C HIS A 85 -2.93 -8.10 6.52
N TRP A 86 -3.15 -7.31 7.54
CA TRP A 86 -2.81 -7.57 8.94
C TRP A 86 -3.88 -6.98 9.83
N ASP A 87 -4.52 -7.80 10.65
CA ASP A 87 -5.74 -7.44 11.38
C ASP A 87 -6.78 -6.83 10.40
N ASP A 88 -7.45 -5.71 10.73
CA ASP A 88 -8.36 -5.03 9.78
C ASP A 88 -7.65 -4.06 8.81
N GLY A 89 -6.33 -4.12 8.66
CA GLY A 89 -5.56 -3.24 7.77
C GLY A 89 -5.03 -3.95 6.52
N GLU A 90 -5.00 -3.25 5.39
CA GLU A 90 -4.57 -3.79 4.10
C GLU A 90 -3.12 -3.41 3.76
N PHE A 91 -2.42 -4.35 3.13
CA PHE A 91 -1.12 -4.14 2.50
C PHE A 91 -1.30 -3.83 1.02
N LEU A 92 -0.85 -2.64 0.62
CA LEU A 92 -1.01 -2.12 -0.73
C LEU A 92 0.35 -1.77 -1.34
N LEU A 93 0.53 -2.00 -2.64
CA LEU A 93 1.72 -1.55 -3.38
C LEU A 93 1.34 -0.47 -4.38
N ASN A 94 1.98 0.70 -4.27
CA ASN A 94 1.69 1.89 -5.04
C ASN A 94 2.65 2.04 -6.24
N PRO A 95 2.22 1.78 -7.48
CA PRO A 95 3.07 1.94 -8.67
C PRO A 95 3.28 3.40 -9.08
N HIS A 96 2.63 4.39 -8.45
CA HIS A 96 2.79 5.80 -8.80
C HIS A 96 4.08 6.39 -8.23
N VAL A 97 4.58 5.82 -7.12
CA VAL A 97 5.83 6.24 -6.48
C VAL A 97 6.82 5.08 -6.50
N LYS A 98 7.95 5.30 -7.17
CA LYS A 98 9.00 4.29 -7.35
C LYS A 98 10.35 4.83 -6.97
N THR A 99 11.13 3.97 -6.34
CA THR A 99 12.54 4.23 -6.09
C THR A 99 13.38 3.99 -7.37
N ALA A 100 14.63 4.42 -7.36
CA ALA A 100 15.55 4.27 -8.50
C ALA A 100 15.87 2.80 -8.84
N ASP A 101 15.80 1.89 -7.87
CA ASP A 101 15.97 0.44 -8.01
C ASP A 101 14.67 -0.29 -8.40
N GLY A 102 13.56 0.45 -8.55
CA GLY A 102 12.30 -0.08 -9.06
C GLY A 102 11.38 -0.68 -7.99
N GLU A 103 11.66 -0.48 -6.70
CA GLU A 103 10.67 -0.73 -5.65
C GLU A 103 9.48 0.22 -5.84
N TRP A 104 8.32 -0.29 -5.45
CA TRP A 104 7.11 0.50 -5.34
C TRP A 104 6.96 0.84 -3.88
N GLU A 105 6.48 2.06 -3.61
CA GLU A 105 6.05 2.41 -2.27
C GLU A 105 4.99 1.41 -1.79
N ALA A 106 5.06 1.03 -0.51
CA ALA A 106 4.15 0.08 0.10
C ALA A 106 3.40 0.77 1.24
N TRP A 107 2.10 0.51 1.36
CA TRP A 107 1.24 1.13 2.36
C TRP A 107 0.67 0.05 3.29
N TYR A 108 0.55 0.41 4.56
CA TYR A 108 -0.41 -0.19 5.47
C TYR A 108 -1.55 0.80 5.68
N LEU A 109 -2.74 0.46 5.19
CA LEU A 109 -3.94 1.29 5.29
C LEU A 109 -4.95 0.58 6.20
N ALA A 110 -5.29 1.21 7.33
CA ALA A 110 -6.15 0.61 8.34
C ALA A 110 -7.22 1.59 8.82
N PRO A 111 -8.43 1.14 9.16
CA PRO A 111 -9.57 2.02 9.47
C PRO A 111 -9.37 2.88 10.74
N TRP A 112 -8.45 2.51 11.62
CA TRP A 112 -8.11 3.29 12.82
C TRP A 112 -6.99 4.31 12.60
N LEU A 113 -6.36 4.33 11.42
CA LEU A 113 -5.41 5.38 11.02
C LEU A 113 -6.17 6.50 10.31
N PRO A 114 -5.75 7.77 10.46
CA PRO A 114 -6.32 8.86 9.66
C PRO A 114 -5.79 8.90 8.21
N GLY A 115 -4.94 7.94 7.82
CA GLY A 115 -4.35 7.79 6.50
C GLY A 115 -3.57 6.48 6.41
N ALA A 116 -2.42 6.47 5.73
CA ALA A 116 -1.62 5.25 5.57
C ALA A 116 -0.21 5.39 6.13
N ASN A 117 0.30 4.33 6.75
CA ASN A 117 1.72 4.21 7.03
C ASN A 117 2.42 3.73 5.76
N ARG A 118 3.29 4.58 5.19
CA ARG A 118 3.98 4.31 3.93
C ARG A 118 5.42 3.91 4.16
N HIS A 119 5.91 3.05 3.29
CA HIS A 119 7.24 2.48 3.29
C HIS A 119 7.81 2.52 1.88
N ARG A 120 9.15 2.62 1.75
CA ARG A 120 9.81 2.74 0.44
C ARG A 120 9.73 1.47 -0.41
N SER A 121 9.39 0.33 0.21
CA SER A 121 9.35 -0.98 -0.43
C SER A 121 8.45 -1.94 0.33
N PHE A 122 8.05 -3.03 -0.33
CA PHE A 122 7.38 -4.16 0.34
C PHE A 122 8.24 -4.73 1.47
N TRP A 123 9.56 -4.82 1.27
CA TRP A 123 10.48 -5.28 2.32
C TRP A 123 10.49 -4.38 3.55
N ASP A 124 10.48 -3.06 3.37
CA ASP A 124 10.46 -2.11 4.49
C ASP A 124 9.12 -2.14 5.25
N LEU A 125 8.01 -2.37 4.55
CA LEU A 125 6.70 -2.61 5.17
C LEU A 125 6.74 -3.87 6.04
N MET A 126 7.19 -5.00 5.49
CA MET A 126 7.21 -6.27 6.24
C MET A 126 8.15 -6.21 7.46
N LYS A 127 9.30 -5.53 7.35
CA LYS A 127 10.17 -5.32 8.52
C LYS A 127 9.51 -4.48 9.60
N GLY A 128 8.76 -3.44 9.22
CA GLY A 128 8.10 -2.56 10.18
C GLY A 128 6.93 -3.21 10.91
N GLN A 129 6.29 -4.22 10.31
CA GLN A 129 5.17 -4.94 10.95
C GLN A 129 5.62 -6.11 11.84
N LEU A 130 6.86 -6.58 11.67
CA LEU A 130 7.42 -7.71 12.43
C LEU A 130 8.34 -7.30 13.58
N SER A 131 8.52 -6.00 13.81
CA SER A 131 9.36 -5.42 14.88
C SER A 131 8.55 -5.08 16.13
#